data_AF-A0A843AU80-F1
#
_entry.id   AF-A0A843AU80-F1
#
_cell.length_a   1.000
_cell.length_b   1.000
_cell.length_c   1.000
_cell.angle_alpha   90.00
_cell.angle_beta   90.00
_cell.angle_gamma   90.00
#
_symmetry.space_group_name_H-M   'P 1'
#
loop_
_entity.id
_entity.type
_entity.pdbx_description
1 polymer ?
#
loop_
_entity_poly.entity_id
_entity_poly.type
_entity_poly.pdbx_seq_one_letter_code
_entity_poly.pdbx_strand_id
1 'polypeptide(L)' 'MVEAKPREGKSKCTVCESFDLKGTWTCECDAVNISRDAKCWRCGRPRFDNERV' A
#
# COMPACT_ATOMS: atom_id res chain seq x y z
N MET A 1 -10.90 -29.92 -28.18
CA MET A 1 -11.06 -28.45 -28.13
C MET A 1 -10.48 -28.01 -26.80
N VAL A 2 -9.36 -27.27 -26.82
CA VAL A 2 -8.71 -26.79 -25.59
C VAL A 2 -9.37 -25.48 -25.19
N GLU A 3 -10.30 -25.54 -24.23
CA GLU A 3 -10.94 -24.35 -23.70
C GLU A 3 -9.99 -23.66 -22.71
N ALA A 4 -9.26 -22.66 -23.20
CA ALA A 4 -8.48 -21.78 -22.35
C ALA A 4 -9.44 -20.88 -21.55
N LYS A 5 -9.68 -21.20 -20.28
CA LYS A 5 -10.41 -20.29 -19.37
C LYS A 5 -9.60 -19.00 -19.18
N PRO A 6 -10.23 -17.82 -19.22
CA PRO A 6 -9.56 -16.56 -18.93
C PRO A 6 -9.04 -16.61 -17.50
N ARG A 7 -7.71 -16.51 -17.33
CA ARG A 7 -7.11 -16.28 -16.04
C ARG A 7 -7.52 -14.88 -15.63
N GLU A 8 -8.46 -14.75 -14.69
CA GLU A 8 -8.61 -13.54 -13.89
C GLU A 8 -7.26 -13.29 -13.20
N GLY A 9 -6.38 -12.58 -13.90
CA GLY A 9 -5.09 -12.13 -13.43
C GLY A 9 -5.28 -11.01 -12.42
N LYS A 10 -5.90 -11.32 -11.29
CA LYS A 10 -5.65 -10.58 -10.06
C LYS A 10 -4.23 -10.98 -9.70
N SER A 11 -3.27 -10.09 -9.94
CA SER A 11 -1.89 -10.23 -9.49
C SER A 11 -1.90 -10.32 -7.97
N LYS A 12 -2.29 -11.48 -7.44
CA LYS A 12 -2.24 -11.77 -6.02
C LYS A 12 -0.77 -11.89 -5.68
N CYS A 13 -0.15 -10.75 -5.37
CA CYS A 13 1.09 -10.75 -4.63
C CYS A 13 0.80 -11.55 -3.35
N THR A 14 1.26 -12.79 -3.27
CA THR A 14 1.12 -13.62 -2.05
C THR A 14 1.81 -12.94 -0.84
N VAL A 15 2.62 -11.91 -1.08
CA VAL A 15 3.17 -11.01 -0.07
C VAL A 15 2.10 -10.17 0.64
N CYS A 16 1.08 -9.63 -0.04
CA CYS A 16 0.17 -8.67 0.60
C CYS A 16 -0.90 -9.27 1.52
N GLU A 17 -1.09 -10.59 1.52
CA GLU A 17 -2.02 -11.27 2.44
C GLU A 17 -1.36 -11.66 3.79
N SER A 18 -0.02 -11.59 3.87
CA SER A 18 0.73 -12.00 5.07
C SER A 18 1.77 -10.97 5.54
N PHE A 19 2.08 -9.95 4.74
CA PHE A 19 2.89 -8.83 5.20
C PHE A 19 1.96 -7.85 5.89
N ASP A 20 1.91 -7.93 7.22
CA ASP A 20 1.34 -6.86 8.04
C ASP A 20 1.77 -5.52 7.42
N LEU A 21 0.81 -4.74 6.93
CA LEU A 21 0.96 -3.32 6.64
C LEU A 21 1.28 -2.53 7.94
N LYS A 22 1.61 -3.21 9.05
CA LYS A 22 2.23 -2.67 10.27
C LYS A 22 3.45 -1.87 9.87
N GLY A 23 3.26 -0.57 9.83
CA GLY A 23 4.31 0.31 9.39
C GLY A 23 4.10 0.83 7.98
N THR A 24 2.87 0.97 7.50
CA THR A 24 2.53 1.84 6.36
C THR A 24 1.46 2.84 6.77
N TRP A 25 1.39 3.95 6.06
CA TRP A 25 0.35 4.97 6.24
C TRP A 25 -0.13 5.46 4.88
N THR A 26 -1.44 5.63 4.77
CA THR A 26 -2.06 6.18 3.57
C THR A 26 -2.09 7.69 3.68
N CYS A 27 -1.54 8.38 2.68
CA CYS A 27 -1.63 9.83 2.56
C CYS A 27 -2.98 10.23 1.95
N GLU A 28 -3.42 11.46 2.18
CA GLU A 28 -4.63 12.05 1.57
C GLU A 28 -4.63 12.02 0.03
N CYS A 29 -3.45 11.91 -0.59
CA CYS A 29 -3.32 11.74 -2.04
C CYS A 29 -3.45 10.27 -2.51
N ASP A 30 -4.03 9.40 -1.67
CA ASP A 30 -4.24 7.96 -1.89
C ASP A 30 -2.95 7.13 -2.04
N ALA A 31 -1.80 7.72 -1.70
CA ALA A 31 -0.52 7.02 -1.77
C ALA A 31 -0.24 6.26 -0.47
N VAL A 32 0.08 4.97 -0.58
CA VAL A 32 0.58 4.16 0.53
C VAL A 32 2.06 4.44 0.71
N ASN A 33 2.43 4.95 1.89
CA ASN A 33 3.81 5.24 2.27
C ASN A 33 4.26 4.27 3.36
N ILE A 34 5.57 4.05 3.50
CA ILE A 34 6.10 3.30 4.64
C ILE A 34 6.16 4.21 5.88
N SER A 35 5.95 3.66 7.07
CA SER A 35 5.92 4.38 8.35
C SER A 35 7.28 4.94 8.75
N ARG A 36 8.37 4.46 8.14
CA ARG A 36 9.69 5.09 8.27
C ARG A 36 9.76 6.44 7.55
N ASP A 37 8.94 6.65 6.51
CA ASP A 37 8.91 7.92 5.80
C ASP A 37 8.03 8.92 6.55
N ALA A 38 8.66 10.01 6.97
CA ALA A 38 7.98 11.17 7.55
C ALA A 38 7.27 12.03 6.49
N LYS A 39 7.45 11.74 5.20
CA LYS A 39 6.87 12.48 4.07
C LYS A 39 6.34 11.51 3.01
N CYS A 40 5.26 11.90 2.35
CA CYS A 40 4.71 11.10 1.27
C CYS A 40 5.64 11.11 0.06
N TRP A 41 5.93 9.93 -0.50
CA TRP A 41 6.79 9.80 -1.68
C TRP A 41 6.15 10.42 -2.94
N ARG A 42 4.82 10.53 -2.98
CA ARG A 42 4.06 11.02 -4.14
C ARG A 42 3.85 12.53 -4.13
N CYS A 43 3.38 13.09 -3.01
CA CYS A 43 3.00 14.50 -2.91
C CYS A 43 3.91 15.33 -2.00
N GLY A 44 4.87 14.70 -1.30
CA GLY A 44 5.80 15.37 -0.39
C GLY A 44 5.19 15.85 0.93
N ARG A 45 3.89 15.63 1.17
CA ARG A 45 3.21 16.03 2.41
C ARG A 45 3.76 15.25 3.62
N PRO A 46 3.96 15.90 4.77
CA PRO A 46 4.38 15.17 5.96
C PRO A 46 3.32 14.17 6.41
N ARG A 47 3.74 13.11 7.09
CA ARG A 47 2.82 12.26 7.84
C ARG A 47 2.20 13.10 8.95
N PHE A 48 0.87 13.14 9.03
CA PHE A 48 0.17 13.73 10.17
C PHE A 48 0.36 12.79 11.36
N ASP A 49 1.46 12.97 12.08
CA ASP A 49 1.71 12.30 13.35
C ASP A 49 0.84 12.97 14.40
N ASN A 50 -0.40 12.49 14.53
CA ASN A 50 -1.34 12.99 15.54
C ASN A 50 -1.08 12.30 16.89
N GLU A 51 0.20 12.24 17.33
CA GLU A 51 0.61 11.71 18.63
C GLU A 51 1.74 12.56 19.25
N ARG A 52 1.41 13.81 19.56
CA ARG A 52 2.01 14.56 20.67
C ARG A 52 0.95 15.46 21.29
N VAL A 53 0.13 14.87 22.17
CA VAL A 53 -0.51 15.57 23.29
C VAL A 53 -0.08 14.85 24.56
#